data_AF-A0A0G0FXQ9-F1
#
_entry.id   AF-A0A0G0FXQ9-F1
#
_cell.length_a   1.000
_cell.length_b   1.000
_cell.length_c   1.000
_cell.angle_alpha   90.00
_cell.angle_beta   90.00
_cell.angle_gamma   90.00
#
_symmetry.space_group_name_H-M   'P 1'
#
loop_
_entity.id
_entity.type
_entity.pdbx_description
1 polymer ?
#
loop_
_entity_poly.entity_id
_entity_poly.type
_entity_poly.pdbx_seq_one_letter_code
_entity_poly.pdbx_strand_id
1 'polypeptide(L)'
;MQKKKSKSLNFSVNDLILFCIHSIILNSEQCSFERLVKECFTLFPDTLRFPRYPIWPDSRKLDRPLRALRNEKLIIGDPKTIFMLTKEGVKKAAEIEKALRQGKLL
;
A
#
# COMPACT_ATOMS: atom_id res chain seq x y z
N MET A 1 -34.35 5.07 -9.30
CA MET A 1 -33.29 4.60 -8.39
C MET A 1 -32.03 5.41 -8.65
N GLN A 2 -31.68 6.33 -7.74
CA GLN A 2 -30.53 7.21 -7.93
C GLN A 2 -29.24 6.44 -7.62
N LYS A 3 -28.36 6.27 -8.63
CA LYS A 3 -27.01 5.73 -8.45
C LYS A 3 -26.24 6.70 -7.54
N LYS A 4 -25.97 6.31 -6.29
CA LYS A 4 -25.05 7.02 -5.40
C LYS A 4 -23.69 7.10 -6.12
N LYS A 5 -23.30 8.31 -6.54
CA LYS A 5 -21.92 8.62 -6.97
C LYS A 5 -21.00 8.22 -5.81
N SER A 6 -20.26 7.12 -5.96
CA SER A 6 -19.13 6.85 -5.08
C SER A 6 -18.15 8.00 -5.26
N LYS A 7 -17.90 8.74 -4.18
CA LYS A 7 -16.81 9.71 -4.14
C LYS A 7 -15.53 8.90 -4.40
N SER A 8 -14.93 9.04 -5.58
CA SER A 8 -13.71 8.32 -5.92
C SER A 8 -12.62 8.79 -4.95
N LEU A 9 -12.33 7.99 -3.93
CA LEU A 9 -11.16 8.19 -3.09
C LEU A 9 -9.95 7.85 -3.97
N ASN A 10 -9.40 8.87 -4.63
CA ASN A 10 -8.18 8.73 -5.42
C ASN A 10 -7.00 8.65 -4.44
N PHE A 11 -6.74 7.47 -3.91
CA PHE A 11 -5.54 7.20 -3.13
C PHE A 11 -4.31 7.23 -4.04
N SER A 12 -3.24 7.85 -3.55
CA SER A 12 -1.96 7.81 -4.26
C SER A 12 -1.33 6.42 -4.13
N VAL A 13 -0.39 6.09 -5.03
CA VAL A 13 0.39 4.84 -4.93
C VAL A 13 1.12 4.74 -3.58
N ASN A 14 1.57 5.87 -3.03
CA ASN A 14 2.22 5.91 -1.72
C ASN A 14 1.25 5.51 -0.61
N ASP A 15 0.00 5.99 -0.66
CA ASP A 15 -1.03 5.66 0.33
C ASP A 15 -1.42 4.18 0.27
N LEU A 16 -1.55 3.63 -0.93
CA LEU A 16 -1.83 2.20 -1.12
C LEU A 16 -0.71 1.32 -0.57
N ILE A 17 0.56 1.68 -0.82
CA ILE A 17 1.72 0.95 -0.30
C ILE A 17 1.78 1.06 1.23
N LEU A 18 1.52 2.25 1.79
CA LEU A 18 1.50 2.46 3.24
C LEU A 18 0.42 1.59 3.91
N PHE A 19 -0.76 1.48 3.29
CA PHE A 19 -1.81 0.60 3.72
C PHE A 19 -1.41 -0.89 3.67
N CYS A 20 -0.73 -1.33 2.60
CA CYS A 20 -0.24 -2.72 2.52
C CYS A 20 0.75 -3.05 3.64
N ILE A 21 1.69 -2.15 3.93
CA ILE A 21 2.64 -2.35 5.05
C ILE A 21 1.87 -2.49 6.37
N HIS A 22 0.85 -1.66 6.59
CA HIS A 22 -0.01 -1.72 7.77
C HIS A 22 -0.77 -3.04 7.87
N SER A 23 -1.38 -3.51 6.77
CA SER A 23 -2.11 -4.78 6.69
C SER A 23 -1.22 -5.96 7.11
N ILE A 24 0.00 -6.03 6.55
CA ILE A 24 0.96 -7.11 6.86
C ILE A 24 1.34 -7.10 8.35
N ILE A 25 1.66 -5.93 8.90
CA ILE A 25 2.06 -5.79 10.30
C ILE A 25 0.90 -6.13 11.24
N LEU A 26 -0.34 -5.72 10.92
CA LEU A 26 -1.52 -6.07 11.70
C LEU A 26 -1.78 -7.59 11.73
N ASN A 27 -1.48 -8.28 10.64
CA ASN A 27 -1.52 -9.74 10.58
C ASN A 27 -0.34 -10.42 11.29
N SER A 28 0.47 -9.66 12.03
CA SER A 28 1.64 -10.14 12.78
C SER A 28 2.72 -10.79 11.89
N GLU A 29 2.75 -10.41 10.61
CA GLU A 29 3.74 -10.87 9.65
C GLU A 29 4.91 -9.87 9.53
N GLN A 30 6.09 -10.39 9.22
CA GLN A 30 7.24 -9.52 8.90
C GLN A 30 7.06 -8.93 7.50
N CYS A 31 7.08 -7.59 7.42
CA CYS A 31 6.98 -6.89 6.15
C CYS A 31 8.34 -6.83 5.43
N SER A 32 8.80 -7.96 4.89
CA SER A 32 9.92 -8.00 3.96
C SER A 32 9.53 -7.42 2.60
N PHE A 33 10.51 -7.10 1.74
CA PHE A 33 10.24 -6.57 0.40
C PHE A 33 9.39 -7.53 -0.45
N GLU A 34 9.73 -8.82 -0.47
CA GLU A 34 8.97 -9.84 -1.21
C GLU A 34 7.53 -9.95 -0.71
N ARG A 35 7.34 -9.95 0.63
CA ARG A 35 6.02 -10.02 1.23
C ARG A 35 5.17 -8.79 0.88
N LEU A 36 5.79 -7.62 0.87
CA LEU A 36 5.15 -6.36 0.49
C LEU A 36 4.75 -6.36 -1.00
N VAL A 37 5.64 -6.82 -1.89
CA VAL A 37 5.33 -6.93 -3.32
C VAL A 37 4.13 -7.85 -3.54
N LYS A 38 4.11 -9.02 -2.89
CA LYS A 38 2.98 -9.97 -2.94
C LYS A 38 1.68 -9.31 -2.48
N GLU A 39 1.69 -8.65 -1.32
CA GLU A 39 0.48 -8.01 -0.76
C GLU A 39 -0.04 -6.91 -1.67
N CYS A 40 0.83 -5.99 -2.09
CA CYS A 40 0.46 -4.89 -2.98
C CYS A 40 -0.10 -5.40 -4.31
N PHE A 41 0.47 -6.46 -4.88
CA PHE A 41 -0.04 -7.02 -6.13
C PHE A 41 -1.36 -7.75 -5.95
N THR A 42 -1.58 -8.39 -4.79
CA THR A 42 -2.83 -9.08 -4.47
C THR A 42 -3.98 -8.08 -4.31
N LEU A 43 -3.74 -6.98 -3.60
CA LEU A 43 -4.77 -5.97 -3.31
C LEU A 43 -4.96 -4.97 -4.43
N PHE A 44 -3.87 -4.57 -5.12
CA PHE A 44 -3.88 -3.52 -6.14
C PHE A 44 -3.11 -3.95 -7.40
N PRO A 45 -3.57 -5.01 -8.11
CA PRO A 45 -2.87 -5.54 -9.27
C PRO A 45 -2.71 -4.51 -10.39
N ASP A 46 -3.71 -3.66 -10.63
CA ASP A 46 -3.67 -2.63 -11.67
C ASP A 46 -2.58 -1.58 -11.45
N THR A 47 -2.20 -1.34 -10.19
CA THR A 47 -1.13 -0.40 -9.83
C THR A 47 0.24 -1.01 -10.10
N LEU A 48 0.45 -2.27 -9.70
CA LEU A 48 1.77 -2.92 -9.71
C LEU A 48 2.07 -3.74 -10.96
N ARG A 49 1.09 -4.15 -11.77
CA ARG A 49 1.33 -5.06 -12.91
C ARG A 49 2.22 -4.46 -14.01
N PHE A 50 2.91 -5.32 -14.76
CA PHE A 50 3.53 -4.91 -16.02
C PHE A 50 2.46 -4.60 -17.09
N PRO A 51 2.66 -3.57 -17.94
CA PRO A 51 1.70 -3.23 -18.99
C PRO A 51 1.46 -4.35 -20.00
N ARG A 52 2.50 -5.10 -20.35
CA ARG A 52 2.44 -6.22 -21.32
C ARG A 52 2.24 -7.58 -20.67
N TYR A 53 2.45 -7.69 -19.36
CA TYR A 53 2.44 -8.95 -18.62
C TYR A 53 1.64 -8.79 -17.32
N PRO A 54 0.29 -8.70 -17.40
CA PRO A 54 -0.55 -8.26 -16.30
C PRO A 54 -0.57 -9.21 -15.09
N ILE A 55 -0.15 -10.47 -15.27
CA ILE A 55 -0.08 -11.48 -14.21
C ILE A 55 1.20 -11.38 -13.35
N TRP A 56 2.17 -10.54 -13.75
CA TRP A 56 3.45 -10.40 -13.06
C TRP A 56 3.57 -9.00 -12.42
N PRO A 57 4.05 -8.90 -11.17
CA PRO A 57 4.27 -7.62 -10.50
C PRO A 57 5.54 -6.93 -11.00
N ASP A 58 5.44 -5.64 -11.34
CA ASP A 58 6.58 -4.75 -11.59
C ASP A 58 7.03 -4.11 -10.27
N SER A 59 7.90 -4.82 -9.55
CA SER A 59 8.42 -4.40 -8.24
C SER A 59 9.18 -3.07 -8.27
N ARG A 60 9.68 -2.65 -9.44
CA ARG A 60 10.37 -1.34 -9.60
C ARG A 60 9.44 -0.17 -9.31
N LYS A 61 8.12 -0.37 -9.44
CA LYS A 61 7.11 0.64 -9.10
C LYS A 61 7.06 0.97 -7.61
N LEU A 62 7.63 0.13 -6.73
CA LEU A 62 7.68 0.40 -5.29
C LEU A 62 8.89 1.25 -4.87
N ASP A 63 9.97 1.31 -5.66
CA ASP A 63 11.21 1.97 -5.21
C ASP A 63 11.01 3.46 -4.91
N ARG A 64 10.40 4.20 -5.84
CA ARG A 64 10.13 5.64 -5.66
C ARG A 64 9.13 5.90 -4.51
N PRO A 65 7.98 5.21 -4.41
CA PRO A 65 7.08 5.34 -3.27
C PRO A 65 7.72 5.02 -1.92
N LEU A 66 8.50 3.94 -1.81
CA LEU A 66 9.15 3.58 -0.56
C LEU A 66 10.18 4.61 -0.12
N ARG A 67 10.90 5.23 -1.07
CA ARG A 67 11.78 6.37 -0.77
C ARG A 67 10.99 7.59 -0.30
N ALA A 68 9.87 7.91 -0.95
CA ALA A 68 9.02 9.03 -0.55
C ALA A 68 8.45 8.84 0.87
N LEU A 69 7.91 7.66 1.18
CA LEU A 69 7.38 7.34 2.51
C LEU A 69 8.45 7.41 3.61
N ARG A 70 9.70 7.03 3.30
CA ARG A 70 10.84 7.20 4.21
C ARG A 70 11.20 8.67 4.43
N ASN A 71 11.23 9.46 3.36
CA ASN A 71 11.50 10.90 3.45
C ASN A 71 10.42 11.64 4.25
N GLU A 72 9.17 11.19 4.15
CA GLU A 72 8.03 11.66 4.95
C GLU A 72 8.03 11.11 6.39
N LYS A 73 9.00 10.26 6.77
CA LYS A 73 9.11 9.63 8.10
C LYS A 73 7.90 8.77 8.49
N LEU A 74 7.15 8.27 7.51
CA LEU A 74 6.00 7.39 7.74
C LEU A 74 6.43 5.92 7.92
N ILE A 75 7.53 5.54 7.28
CA ILE A 75 8.09 4.18 7.38
C ILE A 75 9.56 4.22 7.73
N ILE A 76 10.03 3.14 8.35
CA ILE A 76 11.44 2.83 8.57
C ILE A 76 11.78 1.47 7.94
N GLY A 77 13.07 1.20 7.79
CA GLY A 77 13.57 0.01 7.10
C GLY A 77 13.75 0.22 5.60
N ASP A 78 14.23 -0.82 4.93
CA ASP A 78 14.61 -0.79 3.52
C ASP A 78 14.43 -2.17 2.87
N PRO A 79 14.57 -2.30 1.54
CA PRO A 79 14.34 -3.58 0.86
C PRO A 79 15.24 -4.75 1.30
N LYS A 80 16.39 -4.48 1.93
CA LYS A 80 17.30 -5.50 2.48
C LYS A 80 16.93 -5.90 3.91
N THR A 81 16.07 -5.14 4.57
CA THR A 81 15.63 -5.35 5.95
C THR A 81 14.10 -5.55 5.98
N ILE A 82 13.47 -5.23 7.11
CA ILE A 82 12.01 -5.26 7.27
C ILE A 82 11.48 -3.83 7.28
N PHE A 83 10.34 -3.61 6.64
CA PHE A 83 9.62 -2.35 6.74
C PHE A 83 8.81 -2.31 8.03
N MET A 84 8.84 -1.17 8.72
CA MET A 84 7.98 -0.91 9.87
C MET A 84 7.36 0.48 9.73
N LEU A 85 6.22 0.68 10.39
CA LEU A 85 5.54 1.97 10.45
C LEU A 85 6.01 2.77 11.67
N THR A 86 6.18 4.08 11.48
CA THR A 86 6.30 5.00 12.62
C THR A 86 4.92 5.25 13.21
N LYS A 87 4.85 5.92 14.38
CA LYS A 87 3.57 6.33 14.98
C LYS A 87 2.70 7.15 14.01
N GLU A 88 3.34 8.05 13.25
CA GLU A 88 2.68 8.86 12.23
C GLU A 88 2.22 8.01 11.04
N GLY A 89 3.06 7.07 10.60
CA GLY A 89 2.71 6.10 9.56
C GLY A 89 1.50 5.25 9.92
N VAL A 90 1.44 4.72 11.14
CA VAL A 90 0.29 3.95 11.65
C VAL A 90 -0.98 4.80 11.62
N LYS A 91 -0.92 6.05 12.10
CA LYS A 91 -2.09 6.94 12.11
C LYS A 91 -2.63 7.18 10.70
N LYS A 92 -1.75 7.54 9.76
CA LYS A 92 -2.12 7.78 8.35
C LYS A 92 -2.65 6.51 7.69
N ALA A 93 -2.01 5.37 7.92
CA ALA A 93 -2.46 4.08 7.38
C ALA A 93 -3.85 3.68 7.89
N ALA A 94 -4.14 3.91 9.18
CA ALA A 94 -5.45 3.64 9.76
C ALA A 94 -6.56 4.57 9.19
N GLU A 95 -6.23 5.82 8.86
CA GLU A 95 -7.16 6.73 8.16
C GLU A 95 -7.46 6.22 6.75
N ILE A 96 -6.43 5.79 6.01
CA ILE A 96 -6.56 5.20 4.67
C ILE A 96 -7.40 3.92 4.73
N GLU A 97 -7.12 3.03 5.68
CA GLU A 97 -7.88 1.78 5.89
C GLU A 97 -9.37 2.07 6.13
N LYS A 98 -9.69 3.01 7.03
CA LYS A 98 -11.09 3.39 7.30
C LYS A 98 -11.77 3.89 6.03
N ALA A 99 -11.08 4.71 5.25
CA ALA A 99 -11.63 5.25 4.01
C ALA A 99 -11.79 4.16 2.93
N LEU A 100 -10.87 3.22 2.79
CA LEU A 100 -10.97 2.06 1.89
C LEU A 100 -12.17 1.16 2.26
N ARG A 101 -12.35 0.86 3.55
CA ARG A 101 -13.48 0.05 4.06
C ARG A 101 -14.82 0.75 3.87
N GLN A 102 -14.90 2.06 4.15
CA GLN A 102 -16.11 2.85 3.93
C GLN A 102 -16.47 3.00 2.45
N GLY A 103 -15.45 3.01 1.58
CA GLY A 103 -15.61 3.05 0.12
C GLY A 103 -16.10 1.74 -0.50
N LYS A 104 -16.19 0.63 0.26
CA LYS A 104 -16.44 -0.74 -0.26
C LYS A 104 -15.49 -1.11 -1.40
N LEU A 105 -14.22 -0.74 -1.29
CA LEU A 105 -13.17 -1.16 -2.24
C LEU A 105 -12.43 -2.42 -1.77
N LEU A 106 -12.69 -2.87 -0.54
CA LEU A 106 -12.22 -4.10 0.09
C LEU A 106 -13.34 -4.67 0.97
#